data_AF-A0A089KYA8-F1
#
_entry.id   AF-A0A089KYA8-F1
#
_cell.length_a   1.000
_cell.length_b   1.000
_cell.length_c   1.000
_cell.angle_alpha   90.00
_cell.angle_beta   90.00
_cell.angle_gamma   90.00
#
_symmetry.space_group_name_H-M   'P 1'
#
loop_
_entity.id
_entity.type
_entity.pdbx_description
1 polymer ?
#
loop_
_entity_poly.entity_id
_entity_poly.type
_entity_poly.pdbx_seq_one_letter_code
_entity_poly.pdbx_strand_id
1 'polypeptide(L)'
;MIIKNSKRSLISLLAIMLLVFVSAGCSGKSDKDTASDNPIDRAFSEDIKKASATAEVRYVAHAYVAAWEAEWNHLFEELSKQYQFEEDKNILKEYKKRYEAFVEAGSTLEWTDWTDTSVAPGKDRPYGTGTIGASLMEEAVLYRNQVLYLINKYYSDSEMYKYGEYTYLYSGKGAEFDKAL
;
A
#
# COMPACT_ATOMS: atom_id res chain seq x y z
N MET A 1 46.19 -5.21 -13.31
CA MET A 1 45.61 -6.54 -13.62
C MET A 1 44.19 -6.56 -13.07
N ILE A 2 43.27 -7.03 -13.91
CA ILE A 2 41.83 -6.78 -13.94
C ILE A 2 41.08 -7.35 -12.72
N ILE A 3 40.17 -6.57 -12.12
CA ILE A 3 38.96 -7.11 -11.48
C ILE A 3 37.74 -6.57 -12.24
N LYS A 4 37.28 -7.40 -13.18
CA LYS A 4 35.93 -7.46 -13.77
C LYS A 4 35.08 -8.23 -12.75
N ASN A 5 33.85 -7.88 -12.39
CA ASN A 5 32.71 -7.63 -13.26
C ASN A 5 31.64 -6.80 -12.52
N SER A 6 31.39 -5.60 -13.04
CA SER A 6 30.12 -4.88 -12.91
C SER A 6 29.07 -5.57 -13.81
N LYS A 7 28.20 -6.40 -13.22
CA LYS A 7 26.94 -6.90 -13.83
C LYS A 7 25.97 -7.46 -12.75
N ARG A 8 25.53 -6.63 -11.79
CA ARG A 8 24.41 -7.00 -10.90
C ARG A 8 23.30 -5.94 -10.81
N SER A 9 23.31 -4.92 -11.68
CA SER A 9 22.53 -3.70 -11.41
C SER A 9 21.16 -3.57 -12.08
N LEU A 10 20.65 -4.52 -12.88
CA LEU A 10 19.45 -4.23 -13.70
C LEU A 10 18.39 -5.33 -13.79
N ILE A 11 18.57 -6.48 -13.13
CA ILE A 11 17.56 -7.57 -13.16
C ILE A 11 16.82 -7.72 -11.81
N SER A 12 17.33 -7.13 -10.73
CA SER A 12 16.69 -7.23 -9.41
C SER A 12 15.51 -6.27 -9.19
N LEU A 13 15.30 -5.28 -10.08
CA LEU A 13 14.21 -4.29 -9.91
C LEU A 13 12.80 -4.82 -10.28
N LEU A 14 12.69 -6.03 -10.85
CA LEU A 14 11.39 -6.61 -11.23
C LEU A 14 11.02 -7.87 -10.43
N ALA A 15 11.89 -8.35 -9.54
CA ALA A 15 11.78 -9.69 -8.96
C ALA A 15 11.33 -9.75 -7.49
N ILE A 16 11.17 -8.61 -6.80
CA ILE A 16 10.72 -8.57 -5.39
C ILE A 16 9.24 -8.14 -5.29
N MET A 17 8.50 -8.09 -6.41
CA MET A 17 7.04 -7.88 -6.43
C MET A 17 6.22 -9.18 -6.44
N LEU A 18 6.88 -10.35 -6.41
CA LEU A 18 6.22 -11.66 -6.43
C LEU A 18 6.74 -12.49 -5.26
N LEU A 19 6.07 -12.47 -4.10
CA LEU A 19 5.98 -13.60 -3.15
C LEU A 19 5.22 -13.22 -1.87
N VAL A 20 3.88 -13.20 -1.95
CA VAL A 20 3.03 -13.75 -0.89
C VAL A 20 1.85 -14.48 -1.54
N PHE A 21 2.12 -15.69 -2.06
CA PHE A 21 1.05 -16.67 -2.25
C PHE A 21 0.80 -17.35 -0.89
N VAL A 22 -0.34 -17.07 -0.28
CA VAL A 22 -0.95 -18.04 0.65
C VAL A 22 -2.02 -18.77 -0.14
N SER A 23 -1.64 -19.94 -0.66
CA SER A 23 -2.57 -20.90 -1.23
C SER A 23 -3.35 -21.62 -0.12
N ALA A 24 -4.66 -21.42 -0.10
CA ALA A 24 -5.62 -22.43 0.34
C ALA A 24 -6.73 -22.45 -0.72
N GLY A 25 -6.79 -23.53 -1.49
CA GLY A 25 -7.60 -23.60 -2.70
C GLY A 25 -9.09 -23.84 -2.46
N CYS A 26 -9.89 -23.44 -3.44
CA CYS A 26 -10.85 -24.30 -4.14
C CYS A 26 -11.34 -23.56 -5.40
N SER A 27 -11.36 -24.26 -6.53
CA SER A 27 -11.77 -23.78 -7.84
C SER A 27 -13.21 -23.27 -7.89
N GLY A 28 -13.45 -22.19 -8.64
CA GLY A 28 -14.72 -21.97 -9.31
C GLY A 28 -15.13 -20.50 -9.47
N LYS A 29 -15.04 -20.02 -10.72
CA LYS A 29 -15.46 -18.72 -11.27
C LYS A 29 -14.40 -17.64 -11.18
N SER A 30 -14.10 -17.05 -12.35
CA SER A 30 -13.19 -15.91 -12.51
C SER A 30 -13.60 -14.82 -11.53
N ASP A 31 -12.74 -14.60 -10.54
CA ASP A 31 -12.80 -13.45 -9.66
C ASP A 31 -12.99 -12.22 -10.54
N LYS A 32 -14.13 -11.54 -10.40
CA LYS A 32 -14.20 -10.14 -10.82
C LYS A 32 -13.04 -9.48 -10.08
N ASP A 33 -12.10 -9.01 -10.88
CA ASP A 33 -10.79 -8.51 -10.51
C ASP A 33 -10.95 -7.22 -9.70
N THR A 34 -11.41 -7.34 -8.44
CA THR A 34 -11.60 -6.23 -7.50
C THR A 34 -10.28 -5.52 -7.18
N ALA A 35 -9.15 -6.16 -7.48
CA ALA A 35 -7.83 -5.57 -7.44
C ALA A 35 -7.53 -4.61 -8.60
N SER A 36 -8.25 -4.67 -9.73
CA SER A 36 -7.95 -3.85 -10.92
C SER A 36 -8.92 -2.69 -11.20
N ASP A 37 -9.98 -2.51 -10.42
CA ASP A 37 -10.95 -1.40 -10.62
C ASP A 37 -11.34 -0.65 -9.33
N ASN A 38 -10.39 -0.42 -8.41
CA ASN A 38 -10.64 0.49 -7.28
C ASN A 38 -10.43 1.96 -7.71
N PRO A 39 -11.23 2.91 -7.18
CA PRO A 39 -11.20 4.31 -7.63
C PRO A 39 -9.89 5.02 -7.33
N ILE A 40 -9.16 4.63 -6.29
CA ILE A 40 -7.88 5.24 -5.91
C ILE A 40 -6.82 4.89 -6.96
N ASP A 41 -6.55 3.61 -7.21
CA ASP A 41 -5.58 3.18 -8.22
C ASP A 41 -5.89 3.77 -9.60
N ARG A 42 -7.16 3.78 -9.99
CA ARG A 42 -7.59 4.36 -11.27
C ARG A 42 -7.23 5.83 -11.35
N ALA A 43 -7.49 6.60 -10.30
CA ALA A 43 -7.23 8.02 -10.24
C ALA A 43 -5.73 8.35 -10.24
N PHE A 44 -4.90 7.55 -9.55
CA PHE A 44 -3.45 7.76 -9.46
C PHE A 44 -2.64 7.09 -10.58
N SER A 45 -3.26 6.23 -11.40
CA SER A 45 -2.57 5.39 -12.38
C SER A 45 -1.65 6.16 -13.34
N GLU A 46 -2.07 7.32 -13.82
CA GLU A 46 -1.28 8.15 -14.74
C GLU A 46 -0.25 9.02 -14.01
N ASP A 47 -0.56 9.50 -12.80
CA ASP A 47 0.37 10.30 -11.99
C ASP A 47 1.60 9.48 -11.60
N ILE A 48 1.39 8.23 -11.17
CA ILE A 48 2.47 7.30 -10.82
C ILE A 48 3.37 6.99 -12.02
N LYS A 49 2.80 6.85 -13.22
CA LYS A 49 3.57 6.57 -14.45
C LYS A 49 4.34 7.78 -14.95
N LYS A 50 3.82 8.99 -14.76
CA LYS A 50 4.41 10.24 -15.28
C LYS A 50 5.46 10.84 -14.35
N ALA A 51 5.30 10.67 -13.04
CA ALA A 51 6.25 11.18 -12.07
C ALA A 51 7.64 10.61 -12.32
N SER A 52 8.61 11.49 -12.55
CA SER A 52 9.96 11.09 -12.95
C SER A 52 11.04 11.81 -12.15
N ALA A 53 10.83 13.09 -11.82
CA ALA A 53 11.72 13.80 -10.92
C ALA A 53 11.39 13.45 -9.46
N THR A 54 12.42 13.43 -8.61
CA THR A 54 12.27 12.98 -7.21
C THR A 54 11.22 13.76 -6.42
N ALA A 55 11.07 15.06 -6.68
CA ALA A 55 10.03 15.88 -6.04
C ALA A 55 8.63 15.43 -6.45
N GLU A 56 8.43 15.07 -7.72
CA GLU A 56 7.16 14.59 -8.27
C GLU A 56 6.81 13.22 -7.69
N VAL A 57 7.79 12.30 -7.68
CA VAL A 57 7.60 10.95 -7.11
C VAL A 57 7.20 11.05 -5.64
N ARG A 58 7.87 11.90 -4.85
CA ARG A 58 7.53 12.12 -3.44
C ARG A 58 6.14 12.72 -3.28
N TYR A 59 5.78 13.70 -4.10
CA TYR A 59 4.47 14.33 -4.04
C TYR A 59 3.35 13.32 -4.34
N VAL A 60 3.50 12.55 -5.43
CA VAL A 60 2.54 11.49 -5.79
C VAL A 60 2.47 10.43 -4.69
N ALA A 61 3.61 9.98 -4.16
CA ALA A 61 3.64 8.99 -3.08
C ALA A 61 2.92 9.48 -1.81
N HIS A 62 3.13 10.73 -1.40
CA HIS A 62 2.42 11.34 -0.26
C HIS A 62 0.90 11.40 -0.49
N ALA A 63 0.46 11.85 -1.66
CA ALA A 63 -0.96 11.93 -1.97
C ALA A 63 -1.59 10.52 -2.03
N TYR A 64 -0.85 9.54 -2.55
CA TYR A 64 -1.32 8.18 -2.71
C TYR A 64 -1.42 7.43 -1.37
N VAL A 65 -0.41 7.52 -0.49
CA VAL A 65 -0.51 6.96 0.87
C VAL A 65 -1.64 7.60 1.67
N ALA A 66 -1.82 8.93 1.58
CA ALA A 66 -2.88 9.63 2.26
C ALA A 66 -4.29 9.16 1.82
N ALA A 67 -4.46 8.87 0.52
CA ALA A 67 -5.72 8.33 0.01
C ALA A 67 -6.01 6.93 0.60
N TRP A 68 -5.00 6.06 0.67
CA TRP A 68 -5.16 4.71 1.22
C TRP A 68 -5.29 4.68 2.74
N GLU A 69 -4.62 5.56 3.47
CA GLU A 69 -4.81 5.74 4.91
C GLU A 69 -6.23 6.21 5.24
N ALA A 70 -6.76 7.16 4.46
CA ALA A 70 -8.14 7.62 4.61
C ALA A 70 -9.14 6.48 4.37
N GLU A 71 -8.93 5.69 3.31
CA GLU A 71 -9.77 4.53 3.01
C GLU A 71 -9.66 3.43 4.07
N TRP A 72 -8.46 3.19 4.61
CA TRP A 72 -8.22 2.30 5.74
C TRP A 72 -9.03 2.72 6.97
N ASN A 73 -8.99 4.00 7.33
CA ASN A 73 -9.75 4.52 8.46
C ASN A 73 -11.27 4.37 8.23
N HIS A 74 -11.75 4.76 7.05
CA HIS A 74 -13.15 4.64 6.66
C HIS A 74 -13.65 3.20 6.72
N LEU A 75 -12.88 2.25 6.19
CA LEU A 75 -13.20 0.82 6.23
C LEU A 75 -13.41 0.32 7.67
N PHE A 76 -12.56 0.73 8.62
CA PHE A 76 -12.70 0.33 10.02
C PHE A 76 -13.89 1.00 10.70
N GLU A 77 -14.25 2.23 10.31
CA GLU A 77 -15.49 2.87 10.75
C GLU A 77 -16.71 2.08 10.24
N GLU A 78 -16.75 1.70 8.97
CA GLU A 78 -17.84 0.90 8.39
C GLU A 78 -17.93 -0.51 9.00
N LEU A 79 -16.80 -1.20 9.16
CA LEU A 79 -16.76 -2.51 9.81
C LEU A 79 -17.25 -2.42 11.25
N SER A 80 -16.86 -1.39 12.00
CA SER A 80 -17.27 -1.20 13.40
C SER A 80 -18.78 -1.04 13.55
N LYS A 81 -19.48 -0.43 12.57
CA LYS A 81 -20.96 -0.30 12.58
C LYS A 81 -21.68 -1.66 12.55
N GLN A 82 -21.01 -2.71 12.09
CA GLN A 82 -21.57 -4.06 11.99
C GLN A 82 -21.55 -4.84 13.32
N TYR A 83 -20.90 -4.30 14.35
CA TYR A 83 -20.77 -4.93 15.66
C TYR A 83 -21.54 -4.14 16.71
N GLN A 84 -22.34 -4.85 17.52
CA GLN A 84 -23.16 -4.22 18.57
C GLN A 84 -22.37 -3.97 19.86
N PHE A 85 -21.53 -4.93 20.25
CA PHE A 85 -20.83 -4.92 21.52
C PHE A 85 -19.45 -4.26 21.41
N GLU A 86 -19.04 -3.56 22.47
CA GLU A 86 -17.79 -2.81 22.48
C GLU A 86 -16.56 -3.73 22.50
N GLU A 87 -16.71 -4.91 23.11
CA GLU A 87 -15.69 -5.96 23.16
C GLU A 87 -15.30 -6.43 21.74
N ASP A 88 -16.27 -6.60 20.86
CA ASP A 88 -16.02 -6.99 19.46
C ASP A 88 -15.35 -5.84 18.68
N LYS A 89 -15.80 -4.60 18.92
CA LYS A 89 -15.17 -3.40 18.32
C LYS A 89 -13.73 -3.24 18.77
N ASN A 90 -13.41 -3.61 20.01
CA ASN A 90 -12.04 -3.57 20.52
C ASN A 90 -11.12 -4.56 19.80
N ILE A 91 -11.63 -5.69 19.31
CA ILE A 91 -10.85 -6.61 18.45
C ILE A 91 -10.47 -5.90 17.14
N LEU A 92 -11.41 -5.19 16.51
CA LEU A 92 -11.12 -4.41 15.29
C LEU A 92 -10.09 -3.31 15.55
N LYS A 93 -10.22 -2.56 16.65
CA LYS A 93 -9.26 -1.51 17.02
C LYS A 93 -7.85 -2.06 17.24
N GLU A 94 -7.73 -3.18 17.94
CA GLU A 94 -6.44 -3.82 18.19
C GLU A 94 -5.83 -4.38 16.91
N TYR A 95 -6.64 -4.98 16.03
CA TYR A 95 -6.18 -5.39 14.71
C TYR A 95 -5.67 -4.20 13.90
N LYS A 96 -6.45 -3.10 13.85
CA LYS A 96 -6.09 -1.87 13.13
C LYS A 96 -4.73 -1.35 13.59
N LYS A 97 -4.57 -1.18 14.90
CA LYS A 97 -3.34 -0.70 15.53
C LYS A 97 -2.14 -1.58 15.21
N ARG A 98 -2.31 -2.91 15.26
CA ARG A 98 -1.23 -3.85 14.93
C ARG A 98 -0.83 -3.79 13.46
N TYR A 99 -1.81 -3.61 12.58
CA TYR A 99 -1.52 -3.49 11.15
C TYR A 99 -0.81 -2.16 10.84
N GLU A 100 -1.20 -1.06 11.48
CA GLU A 100 -0.49 0.22 11.35
C GLU A 100 0.97 0.14 11.80
N ALA A 101 1.23 -0.54 12.92
CA ALA A 101 2.60 -0.81 13.35
C ALA A 101 3.36 -1.71 12.36
N PHE A 102 2.67 -2.64 11.68
CA PHE A 102 3.26 -3.46 10.62
C PHE A 102 3.58 -2.63 9.37
N VAL A 103 2.71 -1.69 8.99
CA VAL A 103 2.95 -0.75 7.89
C VAL A 103 4.19 0.11 8.17
N GLU A 104 4.29 0.68 9.37
CA GLU A 104 5.47 1.47 9.79
C GLU A 104 6.76 0.64 9.73
N ALA A 105 6.70 -0.62 10.20
CA ALA A 105 7.83 -1.54 10.12
C ALA A 105 8.22 -1.89 8.68
N GLY A 106 7.23 -2.11 7.80
CA GLY A 106 7.43 -2.35 6.36
C GLY A 106 8.08 -1.15 5.67
N SER A 107 7.57 0.05 5.92
CA SER A 107 8.14 1.31 5.45
C SER A 107 9.58 1.51 5.91
N THR A 108 9.87 1.21 7.18
CA THR A 108 11.22 1.29 7.75
C THR A 108 12.17 0.27 7.12
N LEU A 109 11.67 -0.93 6.79
CA LEU A 109 12.44 -1.94 6.09
C LEU A 109 12.81 -1.46 4.68
N GLU A 110 11.85 -0.92 3.94
CA GLU A 110 12.10 -0.31 2.62
C GLU A 110 13.09 0.85 2.74
N TRP A 111 12.90 1.76 3.69
CA TRP A 111 13.85 2.84 3.95
C TRP A 111 15.27 2.32 4.15
N THR A 112 15.40 1.24 4.93
CA THR A 112 16.70 0.62 5.26
C THR A 112 17.38 0.04 4.02
N ASP A 113 16.64 -0.60 3.10
CA ASP A 113 17.17 -1.14 1.84
C ASP A 113 17.83 -0.06 0.98
N TRP A 114 17.30 1.16 1.01
CA TRP A 114 17.81 2.32 0.28
C TRP A 114 18.84 3.16 1.06
N THR A 115 19.35 2.67 2.19
CA THR A 115 20.36 3.38 3.00
C THR A 115 21.69 2.64 3.07
N ASP A 116 22.77 3.38 3.34
CA ASP A 116 24.06 2.76 3.63
C ASP A 116 24.07 2.12 5.03
N THR A 117 23.80 0.82 5.05
CA THR A 117 23.77 0.02 6.28
C THR A 117 25.14 -0.31 6.85
N SER A 118 26.24 0.08 6.17
CA SER A 118 27.58 0.05 6.76
C SER A 118 27.79 1.17 7.80
N VAL A 119 26.94 2.20 7.78
CA VAL A 119 26.89 3.28 8.77
C VAL A 119 25.82 2.97 9.82
N ALA A 120 26.14 3.22 11.10
CA ALA A 120 25.20 3.03 12.20
C ALA A 120 23.89 3.81 11.98
N PRO A 121 22.72 3.31 12.45
CA PRO A 121 21.47 4.05 12.37
C PRO A 121 21.60 5.42 13.07
N GLY A 122 21.04 6.47 12.45
CA GLY A 122 21.03 7.81 13.01
C GLY A 122 21.10 8.90 11.96
N LYS A 123 21.19 10.15 12.41
CA LYS A 123 21.22 11.35 11.56
C LYS A 123 22.34 11.37 10.51
N ASP A 124 23.42 10.63 10.77
CA ASP A 124 24.63 10.62 9.94
C ASP A 124 24.57 9.50 8.88
N ARG A 125 23.53 8.65 8.88
CA ARG A 125 23.35 7.60 7.87
C ARG A 125 22.94 8.21 6.53
N PRO A 126 23.73 8.03 5.46
CA PRO A 126 23.37 8.52 4.14
C PRO A 126 22.13 7.81 3.58
N TYR A 127 21.26 8.56 2.92
CA TYR A 127 20.13 8.05 2.15
C TYR A 127 19.96 8.85 0.85
N GLY A 128 19.47 8.17 -0.19
CA GLY A 128 19.20 8.80 -1.48
C GLY A 128 17.94 9.66 -1.44
N THR A 129 17.80 10.58 -2.39
CA THR A 129 16.57 11.40 -2.48
C THR A 129 15.34 10.53 -2.82
N GLY A 130 15.51 9.39 -3.48
CA GLY A 130 14.44 8.44 -3.77
C GLY A 130 13.90 7.68 -2.55
N THR A 131 14.66 7.59 -1.45
CA THR A 131 14.33 6.76 -0.28
C THR A 131 12.96 7.08 0.33
N ILE A 132 12.63 8.37 0.47
CA ILE A 132 11.32 8.83 0.99
C ILE A 132 10.18 8.36 0.08
N GLY A 133 10.32 8.49 -1.24
CA GLY A 133 9.27 8.12 -2.18
C GLY A 133 9.00 6.62 -2.17
N ALA A 134 10.05 5.79 -2.08
CA ALA A 134 9.93 4.35 -1.99
C ALA A 134 9.22 3.90 -0.70
N SER A 135 9.65 4.43 0.45
CA SER A 135 9.05 4.14 1.75
C SER A 135 7.55 4.52 1.82
N LEU A 136 7.17 5.69 1.31
CA LEU A 136 5.75 6.10 1.23
C LEU A 136 4.93 5.21 0.28
N MET A 137 5.52 4.78 -0.85
CA MET A 137 4.84 3.86 -1.76
C MET A 137 4.63 2.49 -1.13
N GLU A 138 5.59 1.99 -0.35
CA GLU A 138 5.44 0.75 0.41
C GLU A 138 4.29 0.86 1.42
N GLU A 139 4.20 1.97 2.17
CA GLU A 139 3.06 2.22 3.06
C GLU A 139 1.72 2.18 2.31
N ALA A 140 1.64 2.89 1.18
CA ALA A 140 0.44 2.93 0.36
C ALA A 140 0.04 1.54 -0.14
N VAL A 141 1.01 0.74 -0.61
CA VAL A 141 0.77 -0.62 -1.11
C VAL A 141 0.29 -1.55 0.01
N LEU A 142 0.86 -1.46 1.21
CA LEU A 142 0.44 -2.27 2.35
C LEU A 142 -1.00 -1.92 2.77
N TYR A 143 -1.32 -0.63 2.93
CA TYR A 143 -2.70 -0.21 3.20
C TYR A 143 -3.66 -0.66 2.10
N ARG A 144 -3.34 -0.40 0.83
CA ARG A 144 -4.12 -0.83 -0.33
C ARG A 144 -4.47 -2.30 -0.27
N ASN A 145 -3.46 -3.15 -0.16
CA ASN A 145 -3.66 -4.60 -0.23
C ASN A 145 -4.55 -5.09 0.92
N GLN A 146 -4.38 -4.54 2.11
CA GLN A 146 -5.18 -4.92 3.26
C GLN A 146 -6.62 -4.40 3.18
N VAL A 147 -6.81 -3.17 2.72
CA VAL A 147 -8.15 -2.61 2.46
C VAL A 147 -8.89 -3.48 1.45
N LEU A 148 -8.28 -3.78 0.29
CA LEU A 148 -8.89 -4.60 -0.74
C LEU A 148 -9.20 -6.02 -0.25
N TYR A 149 -8.30 -6.63 0.54
CA TYR A 149 -8.55 -7.93 1.17
C TYR A 149 -9.78 -7.88 2.09
N LEU A 150 -9.89 -6.88 2.95
CA LEU A 150 -10.99 -6.76 3.90
C LEU A 150 -12.32 -6.43 3.21
N ILE A 151 -12.30 -5.57 2.18
CA ILE A 151 -13.47 -5.32 1.33
C ILE A 151 -13.94 -6.63 0.70
N ASN A 152 -13.05 -7.38 0.05
CA ASN A 152 -13.42 -8.65 -0.58
C ASN A 152 -13.94 -9.68 0.45
N LYS A 153 -13.33 -9.72 1.63
CA LYS A 153 -13.70 -10.66 2.70
C LYS A 153 -15.06 -10.38 3.32
N TYR A 154 -15.43 -9.11 3.47
CA TYR A 154 -16.60 -8.72 4.27
C TYR A 154 -17.76 -8.13 3.46
N TYR A 155 -17.49 -7.61 2.26
CA TYR A 155 -18.41 -6.81 1.45
C TYR A 155 -18.55 -7.25 -0.03
N SER A 156 -18.01 -8.41 -0.42
CA SER A 156 -18.12 -8.89 -1.82
C SER A 156 -19.50 -9.51 -2.11
N ASP A 157 -19.97 -9.39 -3.34
CA ASP A 157 -21.36 -9.63 -3.78
C ASP A 157 -21.70 -11.10 -4.08
N SER A 158 -21.24 -12.03 -3.23
CA SER A 158 -21.67 -13.43 -3.27
C SER A 158 -22.59 -13.72 -2.08
N GLU A 159 -23.59 -14.59 -2.27
CA GLU A 159 -24.57 -15.01 -1.25
C GLU A 159 -23.97 -15.52 0.08
N MET A 160 -22.63 -15.57 0.22
CA MET A 160 -21.88 -15.88 1.44
C MET A 160 -21.43 -14.69 2.30
N TYR A 161 -21.55 -13.43 1.86
CA TYR A 161 -20.91 -12.29 2.56
C TYR A 161 -21.92 -11.40 3.32
N LYS A 162 -21.46 -10.89 4.48
CA LYS A 162 -22.32 -10.54 5.62
C LYS A 162 -22.87 -9.11 5.62
N TYR A 163 -22.20 -8.15 4.96
CA TYR A 163 -22.43 -6.71 5.20
C TYR A 163 -22.85 -5.88 3.98
N GLY A 164 -23.13 -6.50 2.82
CA GLY A 164 -23.57 -5.80 1.61
C GLY A 164 -22.42 -5.20 0.79
N GLU A 165 -22.73 -4.32 -0.17
CA GLU A 165 -21.75 -3.67 -1.04
C GLU A 165 -20.95 -2.58 -0.31
N TYR A 166 -19.63 -2.53 -0.54
CA TYR A 166 -18.77 -1.49 0.00
C TYR A 166 -18.73 -0.25 -0.90
N THR A 167 -18.86 0.93 -0.29
CA THR A 167 -18.68 2.22 -0.98
C THR A 167 -17.38 2.87 -0.54
N TYR A 168 -16.48 3.11 -1.51
CA TYR A 168 -15.21 3.82 -1.28
C TYR A 168 -15.44 5.25 -0.80
N LEU A 169 -14.59 5.72 0.12
CA LEU A 169 -14.54 7.13 0.53
C LEU A 169 -13.98 8.00 -0.59
N TYR A 170 -12.98 7.49 -1.31
CA TYR A 170 -12.24 8.29 -2.28
C TYR A 170 -13.08 8.73 -3.49
N SER A 171 -13.06 10.03 -3.77
CA SER A 171 -13.75 10.67 -4.90
C SER A 171 -12.86 11.66 -5.68
N GLY A 172 -11.54 11.61 -5.46
CA GLY A 172 -10.55 12.49 -6.09
C GLY A 172 -10.15 12.09 -7.51
N LYS A 173 -9.18 12.82 -8.07
CA LYS A 173 -8.64 12.65 -9.44
C LYS A 173 -7.15 12.27 -9.49
N GLY A 174 -6.61 11.75 -8.40
CA GLY A 174 -5.18 11.44 -8.25
C GLY A 174 -4.48 12.49 -7.38
N ALA A 175 -3.20 12.70 -7.66
CA ALA A 175 -2.34 13.65 -6.95
C ALA A 175 -2.60 15.12 -7.36
N GLU A 176 -3.33 15.35 -8.45
CA GLU A 176 -3.58 16.69 -9.02
C GLU A 176 -2.29 17.48 -9.31
N PHE A 177 -1.30 16.78 -9.87
CA PHE A 177 0.07 17.25 -10.10
C PHE A 177 0.17 18.60 -10.84
N ASP A 178 -0.76 18.88 -11.77
CA ASP A 178 -0.78 20.12 -12.57
C ASP A 178 -1.08 21.40 -11.75
N LYS A 179 -1.47 21.28 -10.46
CA LYS A 179 -1.77 22.44 -9.59
C LYS A 179 -0.63 22.83 -8.64
N ALA A 180 0.43 22.03 -8.57
CA ALA A 180 1.51 22.19 -7.58
C ALA A 180 2.80 22.84 -8.16
N LEU A 181 2.78 23.26 -9.43
CA LEU A 181 3.89 23.91 -10.14
C LEU A 181 3.59 25.39 -10.44
#